data_AF-A0A8J5MDT0-F1
#
_entry.id   AF-A0A8J5MDT0-F1
#
_cell.length_a   1.000
_cell.length_b   1.000
_cell.length_c   1.000
_cell.angle_alpha   90.00
_cell.angle_beta   90.00
_cell.angle_gamma   90.00
#
_symmetry.space_group_name_H-M   'P 1'
#
loop_
_entity.id
_entity.type
_entity.pdbx_description
1 polymer ?
#
loop_
_entity_poly.entity_id
_entity_poly.type
_entity_poly.pdbx_seq_one_letter_code
_entity_poly.pdbx_strand_id
1 'polypeptide(L)'
;MSAIRFFDKNERQVPPKRADIVGITLSGAKNNQFGRQEIRFHHKSADKLICPVRGARWVLKGAAFFGRWPDDPALSTHAGGITSESISVTIKAAAAQCGLDPGRFSTHSVRIGGATSLLNSGADRLVIKLLGRWLSNAFEDYPVLSAKGSANLARQMC
;
A
#
# COMPACT_ATOMS: atom_id res chain seq x y z
N MET A 1 13.78 2.24 10.12
CA MET A 1 14.20 1.63 8.83
C MET A 1 14.52 0.13 8.85
N SER A 2 14.82 -0.51 9.98
CA SER A 2 15.05 -1.97 10.09
C SER A 2 13.87 -2.82 9.54
N ALA A 3 12.66 -2.27 9.60
CA ALA A 3 11.43 -2.87 9.08
C ALA A 3 11.26 -2.85 7.54
N ILE A 4 12.09 -2.12 6.78
CA ILE A 4 11.99 -2.08 5.30
C ILE A 4 13.24 -2.71 4.70
N ARG A 5 13.07 -3.82 3.99
CA ARG A 5 14.15 -4.56 3.33
C ARG A 5 13.90 -4.64 1.83
N PHE A 6 14.98 -4.69 1.06
CA PHE A 6 14.95 -4.66 -0.40
C PHE A 6 15.66 -5.89 -0.95
N PHE A 7 15.05 -6.51 -1.95
CA PHE A 7 15.53 -7.76 -2.53
C PHE A 7 15.56 -7.70 -4.07
N ASP A 8 16.45 -8.47 -4.69
CA ASP A 8 16.42 -8.73 -6.13
C ASP A 8 15.40 -9.82 -6.47
N LYS A 9 15.24 -10.13 -7.76
CA LYS A 9 14.37 -11.21 -8.25
C LYS A 9 14.70 -12.62 -7.71
N ASN A 10 15.89 -12.83 -7.15
CA ASN A 10 16.32 -14.09 -6.56
C ASN A 10 16.20 -14.05 -5.02
N GLU A 11 15.45 -13.09 -4.49
CA GLU A 11 15.21 -12.88 -3.05
C GLU A 11 16.48 -12.59 -2.24
N ARG A 12 17.55 -12.13 -2.90
CA ARG A 12 18.78 -11.72 -2.22
C ARG A 12 18.66 -10.27 -1.80
N GLN A 13 19.08 -9.97 -0.57
CA GLN A 13 19.03 -8.60 -0.08
C GLN A 13 19.99 -7.70 -0.88
N VAL A 14 19.49 -6.58 -1.39
CA VAL A 14 20.25 -5.65 -2.24
C VAL A 14 19.98 -4.19 -1.85
N PRO A 15 20.85 -3.24 -2.26
CA PRO A 15 20.57 -1.82 -2.09
C PRO A 15 19.29 -1.39 -2.82
N PRO A 16 18.54 -0.37 -2.31
CA PRO A 16 17.25 0.05 -2.87
C PRO A 16 17.26 0.41 -4.36
N LYS A 17 18.41 0.81 -4.91
CA LYS A 17 18.57 1.15 -6.34
C LYS A 17 18.48 -0.07 -7.26
N ARG A 18 18.82 -1.26 -6.76
CA ARG A 18 18.87 -2.53 -7.52
C ARG A 18 17.72 -3.48 -7.19
N ALA A 19 16.77 -3.03 -6.38
CA ALA A 19 15.71 -3.87 -5.85
C ALA A 19 14.59 -4.09 -6.87
N ASP A 20 14.09 -5.33 -6.90
CA ASP A 20 12.88 -5.74 -7.60
C ASP A 20 11.73 -6.01 -6.63
N ILE A 21 12.04 -6.21 -5.34
CA ILE A 21 11.07 -6.53 -4.28
C ILE A 21 11.36 -5.66 -3.07
N VAL A 22 10.31 -5.21 -2.39
CA VAL A 22 10.39 -4.64 -1.05
C VAL A 22 9.63 -5.52 -0.07
N GLY A 23 10.26 -5.86 1.05
CA GLY A 23 9.63 -6.48 2.22
C GLY A 23 9.42 -5.44 3.32
N ILE A 24 8.19 -5.34 3.82
CA ILE A 24 7.84 -4.43 4.91
C ILE A 24 7.38 -5.27 6.10
N THR A 25 8.12 -5.19 7.20
CA THR A 25 7.76 -5.79 8.48
C THR A 25 6.79 -4.87 9.22
N LEU A 26 5.64 -5.43 9.59
CA LEU A 26 4.56 -4.76 10.30
C LEU A 26 4.48 -5.34 11.71
N SER A 27 4.97 -4.56 12.68
CA SER A 27 5.08 -4.98 14.09
C SER A 27 3.80 -4.79 14.90
N GLY A 28 2.73 -4.26 14.29
CA GLY A 28 1.47 -3.97 14.97
C GLY A 28 0.31 -3.71 14.01
N ALA A 29 -0.91 -3.92 14.52
CA ALA A 29 -2.15 -3.44 13.93
C ALA A 29 -3.22 -3.37 15.01
N LYS A 30 -4.24 -2.53 14.80
CA LYS A 30 -5.42 -2.43 15.67
C LYS A 30 -6.06 -3.79 15.98
N ASN A 31 -5.99 -4.71 15.02
CA ASN A 31 -6.59 -6.04 15.12
C ASN A 31 -5.56 -7.16 15.38
N ASN A 32 -4.31 -6.81 15.67
CA ASN A 32 -3.25 -7.78 15.97
C ASN A 32 -3.13 -8.01 17.48
N GLN A 33 -4.18 -8.56 18.09
CA GLN A 33 -4.27 -8.78 19.54
C GLN A 33 -3.16 -9.70 20.08
N PHE A 34 -2.57 -10.53 19.21
CA PHE A 34 -1.50 -11.47 19.57
C PHE A 34 -0.10 -10.97 19.22
N GLY A 35 0.04 -9.72 18.75
CA GLY A 35 1.35 -9.11 18.44
C GLY A 35 2.14 -9.83 17.34
N ARG A 36 1.49 -10.61 16.48
CA ARG A 36 2.16 -11.36 15.41
C ARG A 36 2.81 -10.38 14.43
N GLN A 37 4.12 -10.51 14.24
CA GLN A 37 4.79 -9.79 13.18
C GLN A 37 4.35 -10.35 11.83
N GLU A 38 4.04 -9.46 10.90
CA GLU A 38 3.69 -9.80 9.54
C GLU A 38 4.65 -9.14 8.57
N ILE A 39 5.13 -9.88 7.58
CA ILE A 39 5.91 -9.30 6.48
C ILE A 39 5.01 -9.23 5.25
N ARG A 40 5.08 -8.12 4.52
CA ARG A 40 4.44 -7.96 3.22
C ARG A 40 5.49 -7.68 2.16
N PHE A 41 5.49 -8.53 1.14
CA PHE A 41 6.35 -8.38 -0.01
C PHE A 41 5.57 -7.74 -1.15
N HIS A 42 6.19 -6.76 -1.79
CA HIS A 42 5.66 -6.12 -2.98
C HIS A 42 6.73 -6.06 -4.05
N HIS A 43 6.38 -6.54 -5.24
CA HIS A 43 7.24 -6.44 -6.41
C HIS A 43 7.18 -5.03 -7.00
N LYS A 44 8.27 -4.66 -7.66
CA LYS A 44 8.37 -3.46 -8.47
C LYS A 44 7.30 -3.50 -9.56
N SER A 45 6.45 -2.49 -9.60
CA SER A 45 5.47 -2.35 -10.68
C SER A 45 6.08 -1.63 -11.87
N ALA A 46 5.45 -1.79 -13.05
CA ALA A 46 5.77 -1.00 -14.23
C ALA A 46 5.38 0.48 -14.06
N ASP A 47 4.46 0.79 -13.15
CA ASP A 47 3.99 2.13 -12.87
C ASP A 47 5.02 2.93 -12.05
N LYS A 48 5.58 3.98 -12.64
CA LYS A 48 6.63 4.78 -12.01
C LYS A 48 6.12 5.64 -10.83
N LEU A 49 4.82 5.93 -10.78
CA LEU A 49 4.20 6.79 -9.79
C LEU A 49 3.81 6.01 -8.54
N ILE A 50 3.10 4.89 -8.70
CA ILE A 50 2.57 4.10 -7.57
C ILE A 50 3.37 2.83 -7.26
N CYS A 51 4.57 2.67 -7.83
CA CYS A 51 5.40 1.50 -7.54
C CYS A 51 5.79 1.41 -6.06
N PRO A 52 5.51 0.27 -5.39
CA PRO A 52 5.78 0.10 -3.96
C PRO A 52 7.28 0.12 -3.65
N VAL A 53 8.12 -0.49 -4.49
CA VAL A 53 9.59 -0.44 -4.34
C VAL A 53 10.12 1.00 -4.44
N ARG A 54 9.59 1.81 -5.36
CA ARG A 54 9.96 3.23 -5.48
C ARG A 54 9.45 4.03 -4.28
N GLY A 55 8.22 3.78 -3.85
CA GLY A 55 7.63 4.41 -2.66
C GLY A 55 8.47 4.15 -1.41
N ALA A 56 8.83 2.89 -1.15
CA ALA A 56 9.68 2.53 -0.02
C ALA A 56 11.08 3.18 -0.10
N ARG A 57 11.65 3.35 -1.30
CA ARG A 57 12.91 4.09 -1.47
C ARG A 57 12.75 5.57 -1.11
N TRP A 58 11.61 6.18 -1.41
CA TRP A 58 11.32 7.56 -0.98
C TRP A 58 11.19 7.66 0.54
N VAL A 59 10.57 6.67 1.18
CA VAL A 59 10.52 6.57 2.65
C VAL A 59 11.93 6.54 3.25
N LEU A 60 12.83 5.69 2.72
CA LEU A 60 14.23 5.66 3.19
C LEU A 60 14.94 7.00 3.01
N LYS A 61 14.76 7.66 1.85
CA LYS A 61 15.36 8.97 1.59
C LYS A 61 14.82 10.04 2.54
N GLY A 62 13.52 10.05 2.78
CA GLY A 62 12.87 10.96 3.72
C GLY A 62 13.40 10.74 5.13
N ALA A 63 13.48 9.49 5.58
CA ALA A 63 14.04 9.15 6.89
C ALA A 63 15.48 9.63 7.05
N ALA A 64 16.33 9.44 6.02
CA ALA A 64 17.70 9.94 6.04
C ALA A 64 17.76 11.49 6.07
N PHE A 65 16.94 12.15 5.27
CA PHE A 65 16.83 13.61 5.25
C PHE A 65 16.41 14.18 6.61
N PHE A 66 15.46 13.52 7.28
CA PHE A 66 14.97 13.91 8.61
C PHE A 66 15.83 13.39 9.78
N GLY A 67 16.99 12.75 9.51
CA GLY A 67 17.89 12.25 10.54
C GLY A 67 17.31 11.14 11.41
N ARG A 68 16.45 10.28 10.85
CA ARG A 68 15.79 9.17 11.59
C ARG A 68 16.71 7.97 11.73
N TRP A 69 16.68 7.36 12.91
CA TRP A 69 17.41 6.16 13.27
C TRP A 69 16.77 4.88 12.67
N PRO A 70 17.50 3.77 12.62
CA PRO A 70 16.99 2.50 12.10
C PRO A 70 15.74 1.96 12.81
N ASP A 71 15.47 2.31 14.06
CA ASP A 71 14.28 1.83 14.77
C ASP A 71 13.19 2.89 14.93
N ASP A 72 13.44 4.09 14.39
CA ASP A 72 12.42 5.12 14.33
C ASP A 72 11.27 4.74 13.38
N PRO A 73 10.05 5.24 13.64
CA PRO A 73 8.93 5.08 12.73
C PRO A 73 9.29 5.58 11.33
N ALA A 74 8.93 4.78 10.33
CA ALA A 74 9.32 5.00 8.94
C ALA A 74 8.81 6.32 8.35
N LEU A 75 7.65 6.79 8.83
CA LEU A 75 6.95 7.97 8.33
C LEU A 75 7.01 9.10 9.37
N SER A 76 8.22 9.41 9.84
CA SER A 76 8.48 10.52 10.76
C SER A 76 9.26 11.63 10.07
N THR A 77 8.90 12.87 10.40
CA THR A 77 9.56 14.11 10.00
C THR A 77 10.18 14.80 11.22
N HIS A 78 10.79 15.97 11.06
CA HIS A 78 11.24 16.79 12.19
C HIS A 78 10.10 17.18 13.14
N ALA A 79 8.87 17.28 12.65
CA ALA A 79 7.69 17.64 13.44
C ALA A 79 6.98 16.41 14.07
N GLY A 80 7.57 15.22 13.96
CA GLY A 80 6.96 13.97 14.44
C GLY A 80 6.37 13.11 13.32
N GLY A 81 5.50 12.16 13.69
CA GLY A 81 4.88 11.22 12.76
C GLY A 81 3.90 11.88 11.79
N ILE A 82 3.88 11.43 10.54
CA ILE A 82 2.85 11.83 9.58
C ILE A 82 1.49 11.33 10.06
N THR A 83 0.56 12.25 10.28
CA THR A 83 -0.77 11.93 10.82
C THR A 83 -1.77 11.55 9.74
N SER A 84 -2.86 10.88 10.16
CA SER A 84 -3.93 10.48 9.24
C SER A 84 -4.68 11.68 8.67
N GLU A 85 -4.79 12.75 9.46
CA GLU A 85 -5.42 14.02 9.12
C GLU A 85 -4.62 14.72 8.02
N SER A 86 -3.28 14.76 8.15
CA SER A 86 -2.38 15.35 7.15
C SER A 86 -2.49 14.64 5.80
N ILE A 87 -2.56 13.31 5.81
CA ILE A 87 -2.79 12.51 4.59
C ILE A 87 -4.18 12.77 4.03
N SER A 88 -5.21 12.83 4.87
CA SER A 88 -6.59 13.12 4.45
C SER A 88 -6.69 14.47 3.74
N VAL A 89 -6.10 15.52 4.31
CA VAL A 89 -6.02 16.86 3.69
C VAL A 89 -5.33 16.80 2.32
N THR A 90 -4.21 16.09 2.24
CA THR A 90 -3.44 15.92 0.99
C THR A 90 -4.27 15.22 -0.10
N ILE A 91 -4.96 14.13 0.26
CA ILE A 91 -5.84 13.38 -0.65
C ILE A 91 -6.98 14.27 -1.15
N LYS A 92 -7.63 15.01 -0.25
CA LYS A 92 -8.74 15.91 -0.58
C LYS A 92 -8.31 17.04 -1.52
N ALA A 93 -7.14 17.61 -1.29
CA ALA A 93 -6.57 18.62 -2.17
C ALA A 93 -6.29 18.05 -3.57
N ALA A 94 -5.74 16.84 -3.67
CA ALA A 94 -5.53 16.16 -4.94
C ALA A 94 -6.85 15.85 -5.67
N ALA A 95 -7.89 15.44 -4.95
CA ALA A 95 -9.22 15.22 -5.51
C ALA A 95 -9.80 16.52 -6.10
N ALA A 96 -9.72 17.63 -5.37
CA ALA A 96 -10.17 18.94 -5.85
C ALA A 96 -9.45 19.37 -7.13
N GLN A 97 -8.13 19.19 -7.19
CA GLN A 97 -7.33 19.49 -8.39
C GLN A 97 -7.72 18.64 -9.60
N CYS A 98 -8.29 17.45 -9.37
CA CYS A 98 -8.81 16.58 -10.42
C CYS A 98 -10.29 16.86 -10.77
N GLY A 99 -10.90 17.91 -10.20
CA GLY A 99 -12.32 18.23 -10.40
C GLY A 99 -13.29 17.26 -9.70
N LEU A 100 -12.82 16.52 -8.71
CA LEU A 100 -13.62 15.56 -7.94
C LEU A 100 -14.06 16.19 -6.61
N ASP A 101 -15.23 15.77 -6.09
CA ASP A 101 -15.72 16.21 -4.78
C ASP A 101 -14.81 15.69 -3.64
N PRO A 102 -14.06 16.57 -2.94
CA PRO A 102 -13.16 16.16 -1.86
C PRO A 102 -13.88 15.52 -0.67
N GLY A 103 -15.17 15.81 -0.47
CA GLY A 103 -15.99 15.20 0.58
C GLY A 103 -16.07 13.68 0.48
N ARG A 104 -15.86 13.13 -0.73
CA ARG A 104 -15.89 11.69 -1.02
C ARG A 104 -14.54 10.99 -0.82
N PHE A 105 -13.49 11.73 -0.49
CA PHE A 105 -12.14 11.17 -0.35
C PHE A 105 -11.57 11.32 1.05
N SER A 106 -10.86 10.28 1.49
CA SER A 106 -10.19 10.19 2.78
C SER A 106 -9.06 9.17 2.70
N THR A 107 -8.37 8.94 3.82
CA THR A 107 -7.38 7.86 3.94
C THR A 107 -7.98 6.48 3.65
N HIS A 108 -9.27 6.27 3.94
CA HIS A 108 -9.94 5.00 3.70
C HIS A 108 -10.15 4.72 2.20
N SER A 109 -10.32 5.77 1.39
CA SER A 109 -10.45 5.68 -0.06
C SER A 109 -9.26 4.97 -0.72
N VAL A 110 -8.06 5.13 -0.16
CA VAL A 110 -6.85 4.45 -0.66
C VAL A 110 -6.97 2.93 -0.50
N ARG A 111 -7.56 2.45 0.59
CA ARG A 111 -7.77 1.00 0.81
C ARG A 111 -8.83 0.45 -0.13
N ILE A 112 -9.97 1.14 -0.25
CA ILE A 112 -11.05 0.75 -1.16
C ILE A 112 -10.55 0.75 -2.61
N GLY A 113 -9.85 1.81 -3.02
CA GLY A 113 -9.29 1.95 -4.36
C GLY A 113 -8.25 0.87 -4.68
N GLY A 114 -7.38 0.53 -3.72
CA GLY A 114 -6.41 -0.56 -3.88
C GLY A 114 -7.10 -1.92 -4.05
N ALA A 115 -8.09 -2.23 -3.21
CA ALA A 115 -8.85 -3.48 -3.30
C ALA A 115 -9.66 -3.57 -4.61
N THR A 116 -10.27 -2.46 -5.02
CA THR A 116 -10.95 -2.31 -6.31
C THR A 116 -9.99 -2.56 -7.48
N SER A 117 -8.80 -1.96 -7.46
CA SER A 117 -7.80 -2.13 -8.52
C SER A 117 -7.33 -3.58 -8.62
N LEU A 118 -7.11 -4.25 -7.49
CA LEU A 118 -6.72 -5.67 -7.45
C LEU A 118 -7.84 -6.57 -7.99
N LEU A 119 -9.09 -6.39 -7.56
CA LEU A 119 -10.24 -7.15 -8.06
C LEU A 119 -10.34 -7.03 -9.59
N ASN A 120 -10.29 -5.80 -10.11
CA ASN A 120 -10.39 -5.54 -11.55
C ASN A 120 -9.16 -6.00 -12.35
N SER A 121 -8.07 -6.37 -11.67
CA SER A 121 -6.90 -7.01 -12.27
C SER A 121 -6.98 -8.54 -12.22
N GLY A 122 -8.07 -9.11 -11.70
CA GLY A 122 -8.27 -10.55 -11.56
C GLY A 122 -7.58 -11.16 -10.34
N ALA A 123 -7.18 -10.34 -9.36
CA ALA A 123 -6.59 -10.89 -8.13
C ALA A 123 -7.63 -11.70 -7.35
N ASP A 124 -7.21 -12.85 -6.83
CA ASP A 124 -8.06 -13.70 -6.01
C ASP A 124 -8.50 -13.01 -4.71
N ARG A 125 -9.70 -13.38 -4.23
CA ARG A 125 -10.29 -12.84 -3.00
C ARG A 125 -9.35 -12.99 -1.79
N LEU A 126 -8.71 -14.15 -1.64
CA LEU A 126 -7.80 -14.42 -0.52
C LEU A 126 -6.56 -13.53 -0.60
N VAL A 127 -6.04 -13.28 -1.80
CA VAL A 127 -4.91 -12.36 -2.01
C VAL A 127 -5.27 -10.94 -1.57
N ILE A 128 -6.45 -10.44 -1.97
CA ILE A 128 -6.95 -9.12 -1.55
C ILE A 128 -7.09 -9.08 -0.02
N LYS A 129 -7.71 -10.11 0.58
CA LYS A 129 -7.88 -10.22 2.04
C LYS A 129 -6.55 -10.16 2.79
N LEU A 130 -5.57 -10.94 2.36
CA LEU A 130 -4.25 -11.04 2.97
C LEU A 130 -3.43 -9.75 2.82
N LEU A 131 -3.46 -9.13 1.63
CA LEU A 131 -2.75 -7.88 1.37
C LEU A 131 -3.30 -6.74 2.21
N GLY A 132 -4.62 -6.60 2.31
CA GLY A 132 -5.21 -5.57 3.15
C GLY A 132 -5.35 -5.94 4.62
N ARG A 133 -4.85 -7.11 5.05
CA ARG A 133 -4.83 -7.55 6.45
C ARG A 133 -6.22 -7.54 7.10
N TRP A 134 -7.23 -7.97 6.34
CA TRP A 134 -8.60 -8.06 6.83
C TRP A 134 -8.84 -9.39 7.55
N LEU A 135 -9.35 -9.33 8.78
CA LEU A 135 -9.73 -10.52 9.54
C LEU A 135 -11.08 -11.07 9.09
N SER A 136 -12.08 -10.21 9.04
CA SER A 136 -13.44 -10.55 8.59
C SER A 136 -13.58 -10.41 7.08
N ASN A 137 -14.73 -10.87 6.56
CA ASN A 137 -15.10 -10.70 5.16
C ASN A 137 -15.79 -9.35 4.88
N ALA A 138 -15.87 -8.44 5.85
CA ALA A 138 -16.45 -7.11 5.65
C ALA A 138 -15.71 -6.26 4.60
N PHE A 139 -14.51 -6.66 4.18
CA PHE A 139 -13.81 -6.02 3.07
C PHE A 139 -14.45 -6.30 1.72
N GLU A 140 -15.31 -7.32 1.59
CA GLU A 140 -15.97 -7.68 0.33
C GLU A 140 -16.89 -6.58 -0.18
N ASP A 141 -17.40 -5.71 0.71
CA ASP A 141 -18.23 -4.55 0.35
C ASP A 141 -17.41 -3.40 -0.25
N TYR A 142 -16.08 -3.46 -0.24
CA TYR A 142 -15.24 -2.36 -0.71
C TYR A 142 -14.96 -2.40 -2.21
N PRO A 143 -14.47 -3.49 -2.81
CA PRO A 143 -14.12 -3.51 -4.22
C PRO A 143 -15.35 -3.30 -5.12
N VAL A 144 -15.22 -2.42 -6.09
CA VAL A 144 -16.26 -2.22 -7.12
C VAL A 144 -15.82 -2.87 -8.43
N LEU A 145 -16.62 -3.77 -8.99
CA LEU A 145 -16.35 -4.33 -10.31
C LEU A 145 -16.60 -3.29 -11.39
N SER A 146 -15.59 -3.02 -12.22
CA SER A 146 -15.69 -2.10 -13.36
C SER A 146 -16.00 -2.87 -14.65
N ALA A 147 -16.48 -2.16 -15.66
CA ALA A 147 -16.69 -2.72 -17.00
C ALA A 147 -15.41 -3.35 -17.59
N LYS A 148 -14.23 -2.79 -17.28
CA LYS A 148 -12.94 -3.37 -17.70
C LYS A 148 -12.65 -4.68 -16.98
N GLY A 149 -12.92 -4.75 -15.67
CA GLY A 149 -12.70 -5.96 -14.87
C GLY A 149 -13.62 -7.11 -15.25
N SER A 150 -14.83 -6.82 -15.74
CA SER A 150 -15.79 -7.85 -16.15
C SER A 150 -15.58 -8.38 -17.57
N ALA A 151 -14.66 -7.81 -18.36
CA ALA A 151 -14.53 -8.06 -19.80
C ALA A 151 -14.40 -9.53 -20.20
N ASN A 152 -13.82 -10.38 -19.34
CA ASN A 152 -13.61 -11.80 -19.61
C ASN A 152 -14.58 -12.74 -18.86
N LEU A 153 -15.46 -12.22 -18.00
CA LEU A 153 -16.30 -13.05 -17.13
C LEU A 153 -17.37 -13.81 -17.92
N ALA A 154 -17.94 -13.20 -18.96
CA ALA A 154 -18.93 -13.87 -19.81
C ALA A 154 -18.41 -15.16 -20.46
N ARG A 155 -17.09 -15.26 -20.71
CA ARG A 155 -16.47 -16.46 -21.29
C ARG A 155 -16.40 -17.64 -20.33
N GLN A 156 -16.59 -17.42 -19.03
CA GLN A 156 -16.59 -18.47 -18.02
C GLN A 156 -17.98 -19.12 -17.83
N MET A 157 -19.01 -18.60 -18.49
CA MET A 157 -20.38 -19.11 -18.40
C MET A 157 -20.72 -20.14 -19.48
N CYS A 158 -19.78 -20.44 -20.38
CA CYS A 158 -19.89 -21.42 -21.45
C CYS A 158 -19.05 -22.65 -21.13
#